data_AF-A0A6S6RVY2-F1
#
_entry.id   AF-A0A6S6RVY2-F1
#
_cell.length_a   1.000
_cell.length_b   1.000
_cell.length_c   1.000
_cell.angle_alpha   90.00
_cell.angle_beta   90.00
_cell.angle_gamma   90.00
#
_symmetry.space_group_name_H-M   'P 1'
#
loop_
_entity.id
_entity.type
_entity.pdbx_description
1 polymer ?
#
loop_
_entity_poly.entity_id
_entity_poly.type
_entity_poly.pdbx_seq_one_letter_code
_entity_poly.pdbx_strand_id
1 'polypeptide(L)'
;MLILIKYNNINYPYLIKAVNSGNELVLAEKAIFSATNTTYTINLTEPRNNSDAAPALVAANAYIIYFLQNMDTWLTETGVVEITPPSGKTVKLKSIKALEKLIEKTGKTVGDKFDKNSVVQTIGRTTDKVMSQNATFHKKQSIQQVIIDAGHMVEYLPTYSPDLNPIEHK
;
A
#
# COMPACT_ATOMS: atom_id res chain seq x y z
N MET A 1 -13.22 45.44 13.55
CA MET A 1 -14.57 44.85 13.36
C MET A 1 -15.59 45.77 14.02
N LEU A 2 -16.74 45.99 13.38
CA LEU A 2 -17.81 46.83 13.92
C LEU A 2 -18.96 45.94 14.37
N ILE A 3 -19.43 46.15 15.60
CA ILE A 3 -20.64 45.52 16.13
C ILE A 3 -21.71 46.59 16.33
N LEU A 4 -22.93 46.28 15.93
CA LEU A 4 -24.09 47.14 16.11
C LEU A 4 -25.09 46.42 17.00
N ILE A 5 -25.34 46.97 18.18
CA ILE A 5 -26.39 46.48 19.08
C ILE A 5 -27.63 47.32 18.82
N LYS A 6 -28.70 46.70 18.31
CA LYS A 6 -30.00 47.33 18.13
C LYS A 6 -30.86 47.05 19.35
N TYR A 7 -31.33 48.11 19.99
CA TYR A 7 -32.31 48.05 21.07
C TYR A 7 -33.44 49.03 20.76
N ASN A 8 -34.68 48.53 20.72
CA ASN A 8 -35.82 49.21 20.13
C ASN A 8 -35.51 49.69 18.68
N ASN A 9 -35.49 51.00 18.45
CA ASN A 9 -35.17 51.64 17.16
C ASN A 9 -33.83 52.39 17.18
N ILE A 10 -33.01 52.21 18.21
CA ILE A 10 -31.70 52.88 18.35
C ILE A 10 -30.60 51.85 18.09
N ASN A 11 -29.60 52.27 17.31
CA ASN A 11 -28.41 51.50 17.02
C ASN A 11 -27.25 52.02 17.86
N TYR A 12 -26.60 51.12 18.62
CA TYR A 12 -25.42 51.42 19.43
C TYR A 12 -24.19 50.78 18.75
N PRO A 13 -23.37 51.57 18.02
CA PRO A 13 -22.18 51.06 17.36
C PRO A 13 -21.02 50.93 18.34
N TYR A 14 -20.29 49.83 18.29
CA TYR A 14 -19.04 49.64 19.03
C TYR A 14 -17.95 49.09 18.12
N LEU A 15 -16.72 49.54 18.37
CA LEU A 15 -15.53 48.95 17.78
C LEU A 15 -15.05 47.79 18.64
N ILE A 16 -14.80 46.65 18.02
CA ILE A 16 -14.18 45.50 18.67
C ILE A 16 -12.66 45.65 18.56
N LYS A 17 -11.99 45.72 19.72
CA LYS A 17 -10.54 45.81 19.86
C LYS A 17 -9.88 44.45 19.69
N ALA A 18 -10.45 43.42 20.29
CA ALA A 18 -9.95 42.06 20.20
C ALA A 18 -11.09 41.04 20.34
N VAL A 19 -10.92 39.90 19.69
CA VAL A 19 -11.74 38.69 19.89
C VAL A 19 -10.82 37.67 20.58
N ASN A 20 -11.09 37.37 21.84
CA ASN A 20 -10.35 36.35 22.56
C ASN A 20 -10.95 34.97 22.24
N SER A 21 -10.13 33.91 22.24
CA SER A 21 -10.59 32.62 21.74
C SER A 21 -11.73 32.06 22.59
N GLY A 22 -12.91 31.95 21.98
CA GLY A 22 -13.98 31.07 22.41
C GLY A 22 -15.04 31.67 23.32
N ASN A 23 -15.34 32.99 23.27
CA ASN A 23 -16.65 33.62 23.57
C ASN A 23 -16.55 35.08 24.06
N GLU A 24 -15.36 35.67 24.15
CA GLU A 24 -15.19 37.01 24.71
C GLU A 24 -14.84 38.04 23.62
N LEU A 25 -15.58 39.15 23.62
CA LEU A 25 -15.34 40.31 22.78
C LEU A 25 -14.85 41.47 23.65
N VAL A 26 -13.67 41.99 23.35
CA VAL A 26 -13.14 43.19 24.02
C VAL A 26 -13.50 44.40 23.17
N LEU A 27 -14.34 45.28 23.73
CA LEU A 27 -14.67 46.56 23.09
C LEU A 27 -13.46 47.51 23.18
N ALA A 28 -13.26 48.33 22.15
CA ALA A 28 -12.23 49.36 22.14
C ALA A 28 -12.50 50.48 23.16
N GLU A 29 -13.78 50.67 23.48
CA GLU A 29 -14.26 51.69 24.38
C GLU A 29 -15.27 51.07 25.36
N LYS A 30 -15.48 51.76 26.48
CA LYS A 30 -16.42 51.32 27.50
C LYS A 30 -17.85 51.34 26.95
N ALA A 31 -18.63 50.30 27.25
CA ALA A 31 -20.04 50.25 26.89
C ALA A 31 -20.80 51.44 27.52
N ILE A 32 -21.44 52.23 26.66
CA ILE A 32 -22.23 53.43 27.05
C ILE A 32 -23.71 53.12 27.30
N PHE A 33 -24.12 51.88 27.08
CA PHE A 33 -25.50 51.42 27.21
C PHE A 33 -25.54 50.08 27.97
N SER A 34 -26.55 49.92 28.81
CA SER A 34 -26.86 48.67 29.52
C SER A 34 -28.38 48.49 29.56
N ALA A 35 -28.83 47.27 29.35
CA ALA A 35 -30.22 46.89 29.51
C ALA A 35 -30.33 45.45 30.04
N THR A 36 -31.36 45.19 30.84
CA THR A 36 -31.57 43.91 31.52
C THR A 36 -32.91 43.33 31.10
N ASN A 37 -32.94 42.02 30.84
CA ASN A 37 -34.15 41.27 30.48
C ASN A 37 -34.92 41.85 29.27
N THR A 38 -34.19 42.29 28.25
CA THR A 38 -34.78 42.82 27.01
C THR A 38 -34.32 42.05 25.79
N THR A 39 -35.14 42.07 24.73
CA THR A 39 -34.75 41.64 23.40
C THR A 39 -33.82 42.68 22.75
N TYR A 40 -32.75 42.22 22.13
CA TYR A 40 -31.81 43.01 21.34
C TYR A 40 -31.40 42.22 20.10
N THR A 41 -30.87 42.91 19.09
CA THR A 41 -30.28 42.26 17.91
C THR A 41 -28.84 42.72 17.75
N ILE A 42 -27.94 41.78 17.49
CA ILE A 42 -26.53 42.06 17.22
C ILE A 42 -26.29 41.87 15.73
N ASN A 43 -25.85 42.92 15.05
CA ASN A 43 -25.32 42.84 13.69
C ASN A 43 -23.81 43.00 13.73
N LEU A 44 -23.09 42.02 13.18
CA LEU A 44 -21.64 42.03 13.09
C LEU A 44 -21.22 42.19 11.64
N THR A 45 -20.34 43.15 11.36
CA THR A 45 -19.70 43.27 10.05
C THR A 45 -18.21 42.99 10.18
N GLU A 46 -17.79 41.88 9.59
CA GLU A 46 -16.39 41.51 9.44
C GLU A 46 -15.93 41.88 8.02
N PRO A 47 -14.89 42.73 7.86
CA PRO A 47 -14.26 42.90 6.55
C PRO A 47 -13.55 41.59 6.21
N ARG A 48 -14.04 40.88 5.16
CA ARG A 48 -13.51 39.63 4.57
C ARG A 48 -12.41 38.99 5.42
N ASN A 49 -12.79 38.26 6.47
CA ASN A 49 -11.82 37.57 7.29
C ASN A 49 -11.61 36.14 6.80
N ASN A 50 -10.43 35.63 7.07
CA ASN A 50 -9.94 34.30 6.78
C ASN A 50 -10.49 33.29 7.82
N SER A 51 -11.60 33.64 8.50
CA SER A 51 -12.13 32.92 9.67
C SER A 51 -12.61 31.53 9.32
N ASP A 52 -13.09 31.31 8.10
CA ASP A 52 -13.44 29.96 7.62
C ASP A 52 -12.22 29.16 7.12
N ALA A 53 -11.14 29.85 6.73
CA ALA A 53 -9.94 29.21 6.22
C ALA A 53 -9.14 28.51 7.33
N ALA A 54 -9.11 29.07 8.54
CA ALA A 54 -8.40 28.45 9.67
C ALA A 54 -9.07 27.13 10.13
N PRO A 55 -10.39 27.04 10.38
CA PRO A 55 -11.10 25.79 10.64
C PRO A 55 -10.97 24.79 9.50
N ALA A 56 -11.03 25.24 8.24
CA ALA A 56 -10.84 24.36 7.08
C ALA A 56 -9.43 23.73 7.06
N LEU A 57 -8.39 24.52 7.36
CA LEU A 57 -7.01 24.04 7.44
C LEU A 57 -6.81 23.10 8.65
N VAL A 58 -7.39 23.43 9.80
CA VAL A 58 -7.34 22.56 10.99
C VAL A 58 -8.03 21.23 10.73
N ALA A 59 -9.18 21.23 10.05
CA ALA A 59 -9.87 20.01 9.64
C ALA A 59 -9.02 19.19 8.66
N ALA A 60 -8.42 19.83 7.64
CA ALA A 60 -7.51 19.17 6.70
C ALA A 60 -6.31 18.51 7.42
N ASN A 61 -5.70 19.22 8.37
CA ASN A 61 -4.59 18.71 9.17
C ASN A 61 -5.02 17.54 10.07
N ALA A 62 -6.23 17.58 10.64
CA ALA A 62 -6.77 16.48 11.43
C ALA A 62 -6.91 15.19 10.60
N TYR A 63 -7.34 15.28 9.34
CA TYR A 63 -7.41 14.12 8.45
C TYR A 63 -6.02 13.52 8.17
N ILE A 64 -5.00 14.35 7.98
CA ILE A 64 -3.62 13.88 7.78
C ILE A 64 -3.11 13.15 9.02
N ILE A 65 -3.32 13.72 10.22
CA ILE A 65 -2.92 13.09 11.48
C ILE A 65 -3.62 11.74 11.66
N TYR A 66 -4.92 11.67 11.39
CA TYR A 66 -5.68 10.44 11.50
C TYR A 66 -5.21 9.35 10.53
N PHE A 67 -4.86 9.73 9.29
CA PHE A 67 -4.26 8.80 8.34
C PHE A 67 -2.91 8.28 8.83
N LEU A 68 -2.03 9.16 9.31
CA LEU A 68 -0.71 8.79 9.80
C LEU A 68 -0.78 7.85 11.00
N GLN A 69 -1.70 8.08 11.94
CA GLN A 69 -1.92 7.19 13.08
C GLN A 69 -2.34 5.79 12.62
N ASN A 70 -3.30 5.69 11.71
CA ASN A 70 -3.72 4.41 11.15
C ASN A 70 -2.58 3.67 10.41
N MET A 71 -1.70 4.40 9.72
CA MET A 71 -0.53 3.83 9.05
C MET A 71 0.53 3.34 10.04
N ASP A 72 0.78 4.08 11.10
CA ASP A 72 1.68 3.66 12.18
C ASP A 72 1.20 2.35 12.82
N THR A 73 -0.09 2.25 13.13
CA THR A 73 -0.71 1.01 13.63
C THR A 73 -0.51 -0.16 12.65
N TRP A 74 -0.75 0.06 11.34
CA TRP A 74 -0.58 -1.00 10.33
C TRP A 74 0.87 -1.49 10.18
N LEU A 75 1.84 -0.58 10.32
CA LEU A 75 3.28 -0.86 10.21
C LEU A 75 3.85 -1.51 11.48
N THR A 76 3.39 -1.10 12.65
CA THR A 76 4.03 -1.46 13.93
C THR A 76 3.37 -2.64 14.64
N GLU A 77 2.06 -2.82 14.50
CA GLU A 77 1.35 -3.89 15.19
C GLU A 77 1.56 -5.25 14.51
N THR A 78 1.25 -6.32 15.24
CA THR A 78 1.38 -7.71 14.79
C THR A 78 0.01 -8.37 14.70
N GLY A 79 -0.37 -8.86 13.52
CA GLY A 79 -1.58 -9.66 13.35
C GLY A 79 -2.55 -9.06 12.35
N VAL A 80 -3.82 -8.97 12.72
CA VAL A 80 -4.87 -8.28 11.95
C VAL A 80 -5.17 -6.96 12.64
N VAL A 81 -5.01 -5.86 11.90
CA VAL A 81 -5.21 -4.49 12.36
C VAL A 81 -6.51 -3.96 11.78
N GLU A 82 -7.28 -3.25 12.59
CA GLU A 82 -8.51 -2.59 12.16
C GLU A 82 -8.21 -1.11 11.86
N ILE A 83 -8.37 -0.72 10.60
CA ILE A 83 -8.20 0.67 10.17
C ILE A 83 -9.56 1.23 9.86
N THR A 84 -9.91 2.35 10.47
CA THR A 84 -11.10 3.10 10.10
C THR A 84 -10.65 4.31 9.30
N PRO A 85 -10.92 4.40 7.99
CA PRO A 85 -10.64 5.59 7.20
C PRO A 85 -11.68 6.68 7.50
N PRO A 86 -11.45 7.93 7.05
CA PRO A 86 -12.41 9.03 7.17
C PRO A 86 -13.78 8.77 6.53
N SER A 87 -13.89 7.77 5.65
CA SER A 87 -15.17 7.30 5.09
C SER A 87 -16.07 6.56 6.09
N GLY A 88 -15.58 6.28 7.30
CA GLY A 88 -16.31 5.60 8.37
C GLY A 88 -16.40 4.08 8.24
N LYS A 89 -15.88 3.49 7.16
CA LYS A 89 -15.92 2.04 6.93
C LYS A 89 -14.65 1.37 7.47
N THR A 90 -14.75 0.68 8.60
CA THR A 90 -13.63 -0.10 9.15
C THR A 90 -13.21 -1.23 8.20
N VAL A 91 -11.90 -1.33 7.96
CA VAL A 91 -11.26 -2.35 7.13
C VAL A 91 -10.28 -3.13 8.01
N LYS A 92 -10.35 -4.46 7.94
CA LYS A 92 -9.39 -5.34 8.62
C LYS A 92 -8.26 -5.70 7.66
N LEU A 93 -7.03 -5.36 8.01
CA LEU A 93 -5.84 -5.64 7.20
C LEU A 93 -4.86 -6.50 8.00
N LYS A 94 -4.15 -7.41 7.33
CA LYS A 94 -2.99 -8.07 7.95
C LYS A 94 -1.86 -7.06 8.06
N SER A 95 -1.20 -7.01 9.22
CA SER A 95 -0.06 -6.12 9.45
C SER A 95 1.15 -6.54 8.63
N ILE A 96 2.05 -5.59 8.36
CA ILE A 96 3.26 -5.86 7.58
C ILE A 96 4.13 -6.90 8.29
N LYS A 97 4.29 -6.80 9.62
CA LYS A 97 5.00 -7.81 10.43
C LYS A 97 4.38 -9.21 10.34
N ALA A 98 3.04 -9.30 10.26
CA ALA A 98 2.37 -10.58 10.08
C ALA A 98 2.67 -11.19 8.70
N LEU A 99 2.77 -10.35 7.66
CA LEU A 99 3.18 -10.78 6.32
C LEU A 99 4.64 -11.21 6.28
N GLU A 100 5.56 -10.45 6.89
CA GLU A 100 6.98 -10.80 7.01
C GLU A 100 7.17 -12.17 7.68
N LYS A 101 6.49 -12.41 8.81
CA LYS A 101 6.52 -13.70 9.51
C LYS A 101 5.98 -14.84 8.66
N LEU A 102 4.94 -14.58 7.85
CA LEU A 102 4.37 -15.58 6.94
C LEU A 102 5.32 -15.90 5.78
N ILE A 103 6.00 -14.89 5.23
CA ILE A 103 7.04 -15.06 4.20
C ILE A 103 8.21 -15.85 4.77
N GLU A 104 8.70 -15.51 5.96
CA GLU A 104 9.80 -16.24 6.61
C GLU A 104 9.44 -17.71 6.86
N LYS A 105 8.24 -17.95 7.41
CA LYS A 105 7.73 -19.31 7.63
C LYS A 105 7.63 -20.10 6.33
N THR A 106 7.15 -19.46 5.27
CA THR A 106 7.01 -20.09 3.94
C THR A 106 8.38 -20.39 3.35
N GLY A 107 9.33 -19.45 3.43
CA GLY A 107 10.70 -19.64 2.97
C GLY A 107 11.40 -20.79 3.68
N LYS A 108 11.26 -20.91 5.01
CA LYS A 108 11.76 -22.07 5.78
C LYS A 108 11.09 -23.36 5.34
N THR A 109 9.76 -23.38 5.24
CA THR A 109 9.02 -24.58 4.83
C THR A 109 9.39 -25.06 3.42
N VAL A 110 9.63 -24.13 2.49
CA VAL A 110 10.12 -24.45 1.14
C VAL A 110 11.55 -24.96 1.23
N GLY A 111 12.44 -24.30 1.95
CA GLY A 111 13.81 -24.77 2.15
C GLY A 111 13.90 -26.18 2.78
N ASP A 112 13.00 -26.49 3.70
CA ASP A 112 12.96 -27.80 4.38
C ASP A 112 12.31 -28.90 3.53
N LYS A 113 11.34 -28.55 2.67
CA LYS A 113 10.69 -29.50 1.76
C LYS A 113 11.49 -29.77 0.48
N PHE A 114 12.36 -28.85 0.09
CA PHE A 114 13.27 -29.01 -1.03
C PHE A 114 14.66 -29.29 -0.49
N ASP A 115 14.98 -30.56 -0.26
CA ASP A 115 16.37 -30.96 -0.07
C ASP A 115 17.14 -30.54 -1.33
N LYS A 116 18.15 -29.67 -1.17
CA LYS A 116 18.99 -29.21 -2.28
C LYS A 116 19.72 -30.37 -2.95
N ASN A 117 19.87 -31.50 -2.25
CA ASN A 117 20.42 -32.75 -2.77
C ASN A 117 19.35 -33.65 -3.45
N SER A 118 18.06 -33.37 -3.22
CA SER A 118 16.93 -33.96 -3.94
C SER A 118 16.58 -33.20 -5.23
N VAL A 119 17.33 -32.15 -5.58
CA VAL A 119 17.28 -31.56 -6.92
C VAL A 119 17.90 -32.56 -7.89
N VAL A 120 17.07 -33.43 -8.46
CA VAL A 120 17.49 -34.46 -9.42
C VAL A 120 17.90 -33.81 -10.76
N GLN A 121 17.58 -32.52 -10.97
CA GLN A 121 17.77 -31.87 -12.26
C GLN A 121 17.62 -30.34 -12.21
N THR A 122 18.69 -29.60 -12.52
CA THR A 122 18.64 -28.13 -12.71
C THR A 122 18.31 -27.75 -14.16
N ILE A 123 18.48 -28.68 -15.10
CA ILE A 123 18.11 -28.61 -16.53
C ILE A 123 17.89 -30.06 -17.02
N GLY A 124 16.81 -30.31 -17.77
CA GLY A 124 16.33 -31.63 -18.22
C GLY A 124 17.40 -32.68 -18.59
N ARG A 125 17.43 -33.81 -17.90
CA ARG A 125 18.16 -35.04 -18.26
C ARG A 125 17.19 -36.21 -18.27
N THR A 126 17.01 -36.76 -19.45
CA THR A 126 16.20 -37.93 -19.69
C THR A 126 17.04 -39.17 -19.40
N THR A 127 16.49 -40.19 -18.76
CA THR A 127 17.21 -41.45 -18.48
C THR A 127 17.32 -42.32 -19.73
N ASP A 128 16.42 -42.13 -20.68
CA ASP A 128 16.36 -42.89 -21.91
C ASP A 128 17.27 -42.25 -22.96
N LYS A 129 18.23 -43.06 -23.42
CA LYS A 129 19.22 -42.69 -24.42
C LYS A 129 18.96 -43.42 -25.73
N VAL A 130 18.81 -42.66 -26.80
CA VAL A 130 18.80 -43.13 -28.18
C VAL A 130 20.24 -43.14 -28.69
N MET A 131 20.79 -44.34 -28.89
CA MET A 131 22.09 -44.50 -29.53
C MET A 131 21.95 -44.31 -31.05
N SER A 132 22.80 -43.49 -31.65
CA SER A 132 22.77 -43.19 -33.09
C SER A 132 24.15 -43.27 -33.74
N GLN A 133 24.20 -43.62 -35.03
CA GLN A 133 25.43 -43.57 -35.82
C GLN A 133 25.95 -42.13 -35.96
N ASN A 134 27.27 -41.99 -36.07
CA ASN A 134 27.96 -40.71 -36.25
C ASN A 134 27.91 -40.20 -37.71
N ALA A 135 26.74 -40.27 -38.36
CA ALA A 135 26.56 -39.75 -39.70
C ALA A 135 26.06 -38.30 -39.68
N THR A 136 26.47 -37.49 -40.66
CA THR A 136 26.13 -36.06 -40.74
C THR A 136 24.63 -35.79 -40.70
N PHE A 137 23.81 -36.68 -41.27
CA PHE A 137 22.36 -36.51 -41.28
C PHE A 137 21.71 -36.72 -39.90
N HIS A 138 22.26 -37.58 -39.03
CA HIS A 138 21.75 -37.81 -37.67
C HIS A 138 21.99 -36.65 -36.70
N LYS A 139 22.83 -35.68 -37.09
CA LYS A 139 23.15 -34.48 -36.31
C LYS A 139 22.32 -33.26 -36.71
N LYS A 140 21.37 -33.42 -37.64
CA LYS A 140 20.45 -32.34 -38.00
C LYS A 140 19.63 -31.94 -36.77
N GLN A 141 19.53 -30.62 -36.53
CA GLN A 141 18.79 -30.07 -35.39
C GLN A 141 17.33 -30.54 -35.35
N SER A 142 16.68 -30.67 -36.51
CA SER A 142 15.31 -31.18 -36.61
C SER A 142 15.14 -32.59 -36.05
N ILE A 143 16.17 -33.44 -36.15
CA ILE A 143 16.14 -34.82 -35.64
C ILE A 143 16.39 -34.82 -34.13
N GLN A 144 17.35 -34.02 -33.67
CA GLN A 144 17.64 -33.89 -32.23
C GLN A 144 16.45 -33.35 -31.45
N GLN A 145 15.72 -32.40 -32.03
CA GLN A 145 14.54 -31.81 -31.39
C GLN A 145 13.42 -32.82 -31.19
N VAL A 146 13.13 -33.66 -32.19
CA VAL A 146 12.11 -34.72 -32.07
C VAL A 146 12.46 -35.71 -30.95
N ILE A 147 13.74 -36.05 -30.78
CA ILE A 147 14.21 -36.95 -29.72
C ILE A 147 14.06 -36.30 -28.34
N ILE A 148 14.38 -35.01 -28.22
CA ILE A 148 14.24 -34.24 -26.98
C ILE A 148 12.76 -34.05 -26.62
N ASP A 149 11.91 -33.73 -27.59
CA ASP A 149 10.47 -33.53 -27.41
C ASP A 149 9.77 -34.83 -26.98
N ALA A 150 10.30 -35.99 -27.40
CA ALA A 150 9.86 -37.31 -26.95
C ALA A 150 10.36 -37.65 -25.52
N GLY A 151 11.13 -36.77 -24.87
CA GLY A 151 11.67 -37.00 -23.54
C GLY A 151 12.85 -37.96 -23.53
N HIS A 152 13.66 -37.99 -24.59
CA HIS A 152 14.87 -38.81 -24.69
C HIS A 152 16.13 -37.96 -25.00
N MET A 153 17.30 -38.58 -24.84
CA MET A 153 18.61 -37.99 -25.16
C MET A 153 19.24 -38.76 -26.31
N VAL A 154 19.99 -38.08 -27.17
CA VAL A 154 20.77 -38.73 -28.23
C VAL A 154 22.22 -38.89 -27.80
N GLU A 155 22.76 -40.10 -27.96
CA GLU A 155 24.18 -40.40 -27.77
C GLU A 155 24.75 -40.96 -29.08
N TYR A 156 25.84 -40.37 -29.55
CA TYR A 156 26.46 -40.75 -30.82
C TYR A 156 27.61 -41.72 -30.57
N LEU A 157 27.67 -42.79 -31.36
CA LEU A 157 28.81 -43.70 -31.35
C LEU A 157 30.09 -42.99 -31.84
N PRO A 158 31.28 -43.39 -31.40
CA PRO A 158 32.53 -42.91 -31.98
C PRO A 158 32.64 -43.28 -33.47
N THR A 159 33.45 -42.52 -34.22
CA THR A 159 33.66 -42.77 -35.65
C THR A 159 34.32 -44.13 -35.87
N TYR A 160 33.81 -44.90 -36.83
CA TYR A 160 34.31 -46.26 -37.15
C TYR A 160 34.25 -47.24 -35.97
N SER A 161 33.22 -47.15 -35.13
CA SER A 161 32.99 -48.09 -34.01
C SER A 161 31.77 -48.98 -34.20
N PRO A 162 31.77 -49.87 -35.22
CA PRO A 162 30.68 -50.85 -35.41
C PRO A 162 30.62 -51.87 -34.26
N ASP A 163 31.75 -52.12 -33.61
CA ASP A 163 31.88 -52.98 -32.43
C ASP A 163 31.04 -52.48 -31.25
N LEU A 164 30.86 -51.18 -31.12
CA LEU A 164 30.06 -50.54 -30.07
C LEU A 164 28.56 -50.45 -30.41
N ASN A 165 28.14 -50.95 -31.58
CA ASN A 165 26.74 -50.95 -31.99
C ASN A 165 26.08 -52.31 -31.72
N PRO A 166 25.23 -52.46 -30.68
CA PRO A 166 24.68 -53.75 -30.29
C PRO A 166 23.80 -54.40 -31.36
N ILE A 167 23.34 -53.65 -32.37
CA ILE A 167 22.50 -54.17 -33.45
C ILE A 167 23.32 -54.88 -34.55
N GLU A 168 24.65 -54.70 -34.59
CA GLU A 168 25.53 -55.33 -35.59
C GLU A 168 25.94 -56.74 -35.19
N HIS A 169 25.83 -57.10 -33.90
CA HIS A 169 26.26 -58.40 -33.35
C HIS A 169 25.10 -59.39 -33.15
N LYS A 170 24.12 -59.37 -34.06
CA LYS A 170 22.95 -60.26 -34.04
C LYS A 170 23.19 -61.57 -34.79
#